data_AF-A0A1Y3BGA7-F1
#
_entry.id   AF-A0A1Y3BGA7-F1
#
_cell.length_a   1.000
_cell.length_b   1.000
_cell.length_c   1.000
_cell.angle_alpha   90.00
_cell.angle_beta   90.00
_cell.angle_gamma   90.00
#
_symmetry.space_group_name_H-M   'P 1'
#
loop_
_entity.id
_entity.type
_entity.pdbx_description
1 polymer ?
#
loop_
_entity_poly.entity_id
_entity_poly.type
_entity_poly.pdbx_seq_one_letter_code
_entity_poly.pdbx_strand_id
1 'polypeptide(L)'
;ILRDLIKPYLLRRTKDDIKNNLSLPPKNEQVLFCKLTDVQKRYYQDYINSESFARIDMEKGSIFKALVNIRKICNHPYLFSKECNPD
;
A
#
# COMPACT_ATOMS: atom_id res chain seq x y z
N ILE A 1 -5.89 9.34 -28.50
CA ILE A 1 -4.67 10.18 -28.71
C ILE A 1 -3.40 9.45 -28.25
N LEU A 2 -3.03 9.43 -26.96
CA LEU A 2 -1.77 8.78 -26.53
C LEU A 2 -1.69 7.29 -26.94
N ARG A 3 -2.77 6.54 -26.68
CA ARG A 3 -2.85 5.11 -27.04
C ARG A 3 -2.62 4.86 -28.53
N ASP A 4 -3.11 5.74 -29.40
CA ASP A 4 -3.04 5.58 -30.85
C ASP A 4 -1.65 5.94 -31.39
N LEU A 5 -1.04 6.97 -30.81
CA LEU A 5 0.33 7.40 -31.13
C LEU A 5 1.37 6.34 -30.79
N ILE A 6 1.20 5.63 -29.67
CA ILE A 6 2.17 4.61 -29.22
C ILE A 6 1.87 3.20 -29.76
N LYS A 7 0.66 2.96 -30.30
CA LYS A 7 0.22 1.64 -30.79
C LYS A 7 1.18 0.96 -31.77
N PRO A 8 1.77 1.65 -32.78
CA PRO A 8 2.67 0.97 -33.73
C PRO A 8 4.01 0.56 -33.09
N TYR A 9 4.36 1.10 -31.92
CA TYR A 9 5.62 0.84 -31.22
C TYR A 9 5.45 -0.03 -29.97
N LEU A 10 4.21 -0.25 -29.51
CA LEU A 10 3.92 -0.99 -28.29
C LEU A 10 3.38 -2.39 -28.62
N LEU A 11 4.21 -3.41 -28.37
CA LEU A 11 3.77 -4.79 -28.33
C LEU A 11 3.21 -5.09 -26.94
N ARG A 12 1.89 -5.30 -26.85
CA ARG A 12 1.20 -5.68 -25.62
C ARG A 12 0.27 -6.85 -25.87
N ARG A 13 0.45 -7.93 -25.13
CA ARG A 13 -0.42 -9.12 -25.12
C ARG A 13 -1.10 -9.24 -23.77
N THR A 14 -2.40 -9.42 -23.78
CA THR A 14 -3.22 -9.67 -22.59
C THR A 14 -3.57 -11.16 -22.50
N LYS A 15 -4.01 -11.62 -21.33
CA LYS A 15 -4.52 -12.98 -21.17
C LYS A 15 -5.79 -13.22 -22.01
N ASP A 16 -6.54 -12.16 -22.33
CA ASP A 16 -7.72 -12.23 -23.18
C ASP A 16 -7.35 -12.54 -24.64
N ASP A 17 -6.23 -12.01 -25.14
CA ASP A 17 -5.76 -12.20 -26.53
C ASP A 17 -5.36 -13.66 -26.85
N ILE A 18 -5.30 -14.54 -25.85
CA ILE A 18 -4.78 -15.91 -25.97
C ILE A 18 -5.74 -17.00 -25.51
N LYS A 19 -6.94 -16.62 -25.07
CA LYS A 19 -7.91 -17.56 -24.47
C LYS A 19 -8.21 -18.77 -25.37
N ASN A 20 -8.17 -18.60 -26.69
CA ASN A 20 -8.41 -19.67 -27.66
C ASN A 20 -7.27 -20.70 -27.73
N ASN A 21 -6.05 -20.30 -27.34
CA ASN A 21 -4.84 -21.13 -27.43
C ASN A 21 -4.34 -21.60 -26.06
N LEU A 22 -4.86 -21.02 -24.97
CA LEU A 22 -4.43 -21.31 -23.61
C LEU A 22 -5.59 -21.13 -22.64
N SER A 23 -6.03 -22.24 -22.04
CA SER A 23 -7.03 -22.22 -20.96
C SER A 23 -6.33 -21.97 -19.62
N LEU A 24 -6.61 -20.83 -19.00
CA LEU A 24 -6.12 -20.45 -17.68
C LEU A 24 -7.28 -20.48 -16.67
N PRO A 25 -7.04 -20.83 -15.39
CA PRO A 25 -8.05 -20.72 -14.36
C PRO A 25 -8.49 -19.26 -14.17
N PRO A 26 -9.73 -19.03 -13.67
CA PRO A 26 -10.23 -17.70 -13.41
C PRO A 26 -9.37 -16.99 -12.35
N LYS A 27 -9.19 -15.68 -12.51
CA LYS A 27 -8.56 -14.84 -11.50
C LYS A 27 -9.58 -14.61 -10.38
N ASN A 28 -9.28 -15.08 -9.19
CA ASN A 28 -10.08 -14.82 -8.00
C ASN A 28 -9.39 -13.75 -7.14
N GLU A 29 -10.14 -12.73 -6.74
CA GLU A 29 -9.71 -11.70 -5.79
C GLU A 29 -10.65 -11.71 -4.58
N GLN A 30 -10.08 -11.62 -3.39
CA GLN A 30 -10.83 -11.60 -2.13
C GLN A 30 -10.29 -10.49 -1.24
N VAL A 31 -11.19 -9.77 -0.59
CA VAL A 31 -10.85 -8.74 0.41
C VAL A 31 -11.11 -9.33 1.79
N LEU A 32 -10.04 -9.49 2.58
CA LEU A 32 -10.13 -9.97 3.97
C LEU A 32 -10.18 -8.80 4.93
N PHE A 33 -11.19 -8.79 5.80
CA PHE A 33 -11.33 -7.77 6.84
C PHE A 33 -10.67 -8.25 8.15
N CYS A 34 -9.42 -7.85 8.34
CA CYS A 34 -8.66 -8.15 9.56
C CYS A 34 -8.86 -7.05 10.60
N LYS A 35 -9.06 -7.44 11.86
CA LYS A 35 -9.05 -6.51 12.99
C LYS A 35 -7.61 -6.30 13.47
N LEU A 36 -7.30 -5.09 13.92
CA LEU A 36 -6.03 -4.83 14.61
C LEU A 36 -5.99 -5.59 15.94
N THR A 37 -4.82 -6.11 16.30
CA THR A 37 -4.57 -6.62 17.65
C THR A 37 -4.51 -5.48 18.66
N ASP A 38 -4.62 -5.77 19.95
CA ASP A 38 -4.65 -4.73 20.97
C ASP A 38 -3.32 -3.94 21.04
N VAL A 39 -2.20 -4.61 20.78
CA VAL A 39 -0.88 -3.96 20.65
C VAL A 39 -0.85 -3.02 19.45
N GLN A 40 -1.36 -3.45 18.29
CA GLN A 40 -1.43 -2.59 17.10
C GLN A 40 -2.35 -1.39 17.31
N LYS A 41 -3.52 -1.59 17.93
CA LYS A 41 -4.44 -0.49 18.27
C LYS A 41 -3.78 0.54 19.17
N ARG A 42 -3.05 0.08 20.20
CA ARG A 42 -2.30 0.97 21.10
C ARG A 42 -1.30 1.82 20.33
N TYR A 43 -0.41 1.19 19.55
CA TYR A 43 0.57 1.93 18.75
C TYR A 43 -0.08 2.87 17.74
N TYR A 44 -1.19 2.46 17.13
CA TYR A 44 -1.95 3.30 16.21
C TYR A 44 -2.47 4.57 16.91
N GLN A 45 -3.13 4.41 18.06
CA GLN A 45 -3.67 5.52 18.85
C GLN A 45 -2.55 6.43 19.37
N ASP A 46 -1.46 5.85 19.88
CA ASP A 46 -0.30 6.61 20.35
C ASP A 46 0.33 7.43 19.20
N TYR A 47 0.37 6.88 17.98
CA TYR A 47 0.93 7.57 16.82
C TYR A 47 0.05 8.73 16.33
N ILE A 48 -1.26 8.53 16.16
CA ILE A 48 -2.15 9.60 15.67
C ILE A 48 -2.29 10.75 16.66
N ASN A 49 -2.15 10.48 17.96
CA ASN A 49 -2.17 11.49 19.02
C ASN A 49 -0.79 12.14 19.24
N SER A 50 0.25 11.68 18.54
CA SER A 50 1.59 12.23 18.69
C SER A 50 1.68 13.62 18.05
N GLU A 51 2.52 14.48 18.64
CA GLU A 51 2.82 15.80 18.07
C GLU A 51 3.38 15.70 16.64
N SER A 52 4.12 14.62 16.35
CA SER A 52 4.64 14.34 15.01
C SER A 52 3.54 14.16 13.96
N PHE A 53 2.37 13.67 14.37
CA PHE A 53 1.20 13.54 13.51
C PHE A 53 0.41 14.85 13.43
N ALA A 54 0.28 15.56 14.56
CA ALA A 54 -0.39 16.86 14.60
C ALA A 54 0.28 17.93 13.73
N ARG A 55 1.61 17.84 13.54
CA ARG A 55 2.41 18.78 12.73
C ARG A 55 2.49 18.39 11.24
N ILE A 56 1.73 17.39 10.79
CA ILE A 56 1.72 16.99 9.38
C ILE A 56 1.11 18.11 8.54
N ASP A 57 1.93 18.67 7.68
CA ASP A 57 1.54 19.64 6.67
C ASP A 57 1.24 18.92 5.36
N MET A 58 0.03 19.11 4.82
CA MET A 58 -0.45 18.43 3.61
C MET A 58 0.37 18.80 2.37
N GLU A 59 0.97 19.98 2.34
CA GLU A 59 1.68 20.48 1.15
C GLU A 59 3.12 19.96 1.05
N LYS A 60 3.70 19.43 2.14
CA LYS A 60 5.15 19.14 2.22
C LYS A 60 5.54 17.67 2.11
N GLY A 61 4.63 16.80 1.66
CA GLY A 61 4.90 15.36 1.55
C GLY A 61 5.09 14.64 2.90
N SER A 62 4.96 15.35 4.02
CA SER A 62 5.05 14.81 5.38
C SER A 62 3.93 13.79 5.67
N ILE A 63 2.80 13.90 4.96
CA ILE A 63 1.69 12.96 5.01
C ILE A 63 2.09 11.54 4.57
N PHE A 64 2.98 11.40 3.58
CA PHE A 64 3.41 10.08 3.12
C PHE A 64 4.20 9.33 4.20
N LYS A 65 5.05 10.05 4.95
CA LYS A 65 5.76 9.48 6.10
C LYS A 65 4.78 8.95 7.15
N ALA A 66 3.70 9.69 7.39
CA ALA A 66 2.68 9.29 8.34
C ALA A 66 1.87 8.07 7.90
N LEU A 67 1.46 8.03 6.62
CA LEU A 67 0.79 6.88 6.03
C LEU A 67 1.68 5.63 6.07
N VAL A 68 2.99 5.79 5.81
CA VAL A 68 3.95 4.69 5.91
C VAL A 68 4.06 4.17 7.35
N ASN A 69 4.09 5.05 8.35
CA ASN A 69 4.12 4.64 9.75
C ASN A 69 2.85 3.92 10.18
N ILE A 70 1.67 4.42 9.78
CA ILE A 70 0.40 3.73 10.02
C ILE A 70 0.41 2.33 9.38
N ARG A 71 0.88 2.21 8.13
CA ARG A 71 1.01 0.93 7.45
C ARG A 71 1.96 -0.02 8.18
N LYS A 72 3.09 0.48 8.69
CA LYS A 72 4.03 -0.32 9.50
C LYS A 72 3.32 -0.92 10.72
N ILE A 73 2.58 -0.11 11.47
CA ILE A 73 1.81 -0.56 12.64
C ILE A 73 0.79 -1.66 12.26
N CYS A 74 0.01 -1.44 11.20
CA CYS A 74 -1.01 -2.39 10.74
C CYS A 74 -0.41 -3.70 10.21
N ASN A 75 0.76 -3.66 9.59
CA ASN A 75 1.43 -4.85 9.06
C ASN A 75 2.07 -5.67 10.19
N HIS A 76 2.82 -5.03 11.10
CA HIS A 76 3.36 -5.67 12.30
C HIS A 76 3.94 -4.62 13.28
N PRO A 77 3.65 -4.67 14.60
CA PRO A 77 4.15 -3.68 15.58
C PRO A 77 5.67 -3.47 15.57
N TYR A 78 6.44 -4.54 15.32
CA TYR A 78 7.90 -4.49 15.25
C TYR A 78 8.44 -3.54 14.17
N LEU A 79 7.70 -3.34 13.07
CA LEU A 79 8.12 -2.43 12.00
C LEU A 79 8.08 -0.95 12.42
N PHE A 80 7.43 -0.66 13.54
CA PHE A 80 7.30 0.67 14.11
C PHE A 80 8.11 0.84 15.42
N SER A 81 8.54 -0.26 16.07
CA SER A 81 9.33 -0.16 17.30
C SER A 81 10.71 0.44 17.03
N LYS A 82 11.24 1.14 18.04
CA LYS A 82 12.47 1.96 17.97
C LYS A 82 13.74 1.18 17.60
N GLU A 83 13.72 -0.16 17.62
CA GLU A 83 14.85 -1.01 17.27
C GLU A 83 15.18 -1.04 15.77
N CYS A 84 14.29 -0.52 14.90
CA CYS A 84 14.49 -0.51 13.44
C CYS A 84 14.66 0.90 12.85
N ASN A 85 14.81 1.93 13.68
CA ASN A 85 15.36 3.23 13.27
C ASN A 85 16.68 3.41 14.03
N PRO A 86 17.83 2.99 13.46
CA PRO A 86 19.09 3.51 13.96
C PRO A 86 19.07 5.03 13.70
N ASP A 87 19.42 5.80 14.72
CA ASP A 87 19.77 7.22 14.54
C ASP A 87 20.86 7.38 13.47
#